data_AF-A0A969M5H8-F1
#
_entry.id   AF-A0A969M5H8-F1
#
_cell.length_a   1.000
_cell.length_b   1.000
_cell.length_c   1.000
_cell.angle_alpha   90.00
_cell.angle_beta   90.00
_cell.angle_gamma   90.00
#
_symmetry.space_group_name_H-M   'P 1'
#
loop_
_entity.id
_entity.type
_entity.pdbx_description
1 polymer ?
#
loop_
_entity_poly.entity_id
_entity_poly.type
_entity_poly.pdbx_seq_one_letter_code
_entity_poly.pdbx_strand_id
1 'polypeptide(L)'
;MPYLMPNVAPTGEPASLDDPAIDGVAFAPKVDTLQMRKAILAKLTYAVGKDPAAAKLHDWLRATSLAVRDYVVDRWIASVREAYRTGRKRVYYLSLEFMIGRQLRDVSCNLQLEAVVREALAEIGVDYDAMAELEPDAALGNGGLGRLAACYMESMATLAIAAHGYGIRYDHGLFRQKIADGWQIELPEDWLAFGNPWEFERREVAYEIGFGGTVEASEGWDGAVRHTWKPADRVLAIAYDTPIVGWRGQHVNALRLWSARAPTRSISTSSIPAITSRRTPSSLAPRAICKFLYPNDESAAGRELRL
;
A
#
# COMPACT_ATOMS: atom_id res chain seq x y z
N MET A 1 15.17 2.25 -25.42
CA MET A 1 15.89 3.10 -24.45
C MET A 1 15.00 3.27 -23.23
N PRO A 2 15.22 2.56 -22.12
CA PRO A 2 14.46 2.82 -20.92
C PRO A 2 14.78 4.26 -20.47
N TYR A 3 13.74 5.07 -20.33
CA TYR A 3 13.83 6.41 -19.78
C TYR A 3 14.15 6.25 -18.28
N LEU A 4 15.43 6.09 -17.96
CA LEU A 4 15.97 6.47 -16.66
C LEU A 4 15.65 7.96 -16.52
N MET A 5 14.55 8.27 -15.82
CA MET A 5 14.30 9.64 -15.39
C MET A 5 15.57 10.14 -14.69
N PRO A 6 16.05 11.35 -15.01
CA PRO A 6 17.17 11.91 -14.31
C PRO A 6 16.83 11.94 -12.83
N ASN A 7 17.73 11.39 -12.04
CA ASN A 7 17.72 11.52 -10.59
C ASN A 7 17.85 13.02 -10.29
N VAL A 8 16.73 13.73 -10.17
CA VAL A 8 16.74 15.10 -9.66
C VAL A 8 17.01 14.96 -8.17
N ALA A 9 18.29 14.85 -7.84
CA ALA A 9 18.74 15.08 -6.49
C ALA A 9 18.27 16.49 -6.11
N PRO A 10 17.62 16.69 -4.95
CA PRO A 10 17.31 18.04 -4.49
C PRO A 10 18.62 18.85 -4.47
N THR A 11 18.63 19.99 -5.16
CA THR A 11 19.78 20.89 -5.33
C THR A 11 20.08 21.71 -4.07
N GLY A 12 19.73 21.21 -2.90
CA GLY A 12 20.05 21.78 -1.61
C GLY A 12 20.45 20.68 -0.65
N GLU A 13 21.39 20.97 0.25
CA GLU A 13 21.64 20.11 1.40
C GLU A 13 20.30 19.78 2.06
N PRO A 14 20.00 18.49 2.33
CA PRO A 14 18.81 18.15 3.09
C PRO A 14 18.90 18.91 4.42
N ALA A 15 17.84 19.64 4.76
CA ALA A 15 17.75 20.27 6.07
C ALA A 15 18.10 19.21 7.13
N SER A 16 19.16 19.48 7.92
CA SER A 16 19.61 18.57 8.98
C SER A 16 18.59 18.56 10.11
N LEU A 17 17.49 17.84 9.89
CA LEU A 17 16.71 17.29 10.98
C LEU A 17 17.64 16.27 11.63
N ASP A 18 18.01 16.50 12.89
CA ASP A 18 18.84 15.61 13.70
C ASP A 18 18.54 14.16 13.33
N ASP A 19 19.49 13.50 12.66
CA ASP A 19 19.26 12.22 11.99
C ASP A 19 19.24 11.16 13.09
N PRO A 20 18.11 10.48 13.36
CA PRO A 20 18.14 9.32 14.22
C PRO A 20 18.84 8.22 13.42
N ALA A 21 20.17 8.21 13.50
CA ALA A 21 20.99 7.16 12.92
C ALA A 21 20.38 5.81 13.32
N ILE A 22 20.19 4.92 12.35
CA ILE A 22 20.08 3.49 12.65
C ILE A 22 21.50 3.03 12.95
N ASP A 23 22.09 3.57 14.01
CA ASP A 23 23.18 2.89 14.70
C ASP A 23 22.58 1.57 15.17
N GLY A 24 23.32 0.46 15.09
CA GLY A 24 22.85 -0.89 15.44
C GLY A 24 22.34 -1.07 16.89
N VAL A 25 22.08 0.02 17.61
CA VAL A 25 21.30 0.13 18.83
C VAL A 25 19.82 -0.14 18.49
N ALA A 26 19.23 -1.10 19.18
CA ALA A 26 17.81 -1.40 19.05
C ALA A 26 16.96 -0.13 19.20
N PHE A 27 16.00 0.06 18.29
CA PHE A 27 14.98 1.09 18.48
C PHE A 27 14.24 0.78 19.78
N ALA A 28 14.51 1.61 20.78
CA ALA A 28 13.77 1.67 22.03
C ALA A 28 13.04 3.01 22.00
N PRO A 29 11.75 3.04 21.62
CA PRO A 29 11.01 4.28 21.63
C PRO A 29 11.01 4.82 23.06
N LYS A 30 11.67 5.97 23.28
CA LYS A 30 11.57 6.72 24.53
C LYS A 30 10.25 7.52 24.52
N VAL A 31 9.14 6.81 24.35
CA VAL A 31 7.81 7.40 24.32
C VAL A 31 7.14 7.05 25.62
N ASP A 32 6.77 8.07 26.38
CA ASP A 32 5.96 7.88 27.58
C ASP A 32 4.45 7.84 27.23
N THR A 33 3.67 7.34 28.17
CA THR A 33 2.21 7.19 28.06
C THR A 33 1.51 8.53 27.80
N LEU A 34 2.00 9.61 28.40
CA LEU A 34 1.45 10.95 28.21
C LEU A 34 1.66 11.45 26.77
N GLN A 35 2.83 11.22 26.19
CA GLN A 35 3.16 11.56 24.82
C GLN A 35 2.33 10.75 23.83
N MET A 36 2.21 9.44 24.04
CA MET A 36 1.37 8.57 23.19
C MET A 36 -0.10 9.01 23.25
N ARG A 37 -0.64 9.25 24.44
CA ARG A 37 -2.01 9.76 24.63
C ARG A 37 -2.23 11.09 23.90
N LYS A 38 -1.31 12.04 24.04
CA LYS A 38 -1.37 13.32 23.32
C LYS A 38 -1.34 13.13 21.81
N ALA A 39 -0.51 12.22 21.29
CA ALA A 39 -0.44 11.92 19.87
C ALA A 39 -1.77 11.33 19.35
N ILE A 40 -2.35 10.35 20.06
CA ILE A 40 -3.64 9.76 19.71
C ILE A 40 -4.75 10.83 19.69
N LEU A 41 -4.84 11.64 20.74
CA LEU A 41 -5.82 12.74 20.82
C LEU A 41 -5.62 13.76 19.69
N ALA A 42 -4.38 14.13 19.38
CA ALA A 42 -4.09 15.03 18.28
C ALA A 42 -4.53 14.45 16.92
N LYS A 43 -4.32 13.16 16.67
CA LYS A 43 -4.82 12.50 15.44
C LYS A 43 -6.34 12.44 15.42
N LEU A 44 -6.98 12.16 16.54
CA LEU A 44 -8.45 12.18 16.63
C LEU A 44 -8.99 13.57 16.26
N THR A 45 -8.42 14.63 16.82
CA THR A 45 -8.88 16.00 16.56
C THR A 45 -8.56 16.46 15.13
N TYR A 46 -7.30 16.34 14.69
CA TYR A 46 -6.84 17.01 13.47
C TYR A 46 -6.85 16.12 12.22
N ALA A 47 -6.79 14.80 12.36
CA ALA A 47 -6.83 13.88 11.23
C ALA A 47 -8.19 13.19 11.07
N VAL A 48 -8.87 12.86 12.16
CA VAL A 48 -10.22 12.27 12.12
C VAL A 48 -11.32 13.33 12.20
N GLY A 49 -11.06 14.47 12.84
CA GLY A 49 -12.03 15.57 12.95
C GLY A 49 -13.10 15.31 14.02
N LYS A 50 -12.73 14.64 15.12
CA LYS A 50 -13.66 14.22 16.17
C LYS A 50 -13.26 14.78 17.55
N ASP A 51 -14.29 15.09 18.34
CA ASP A 51 -14.15 15.36 19.77
C ASP A 51 -14.16 14.03 20.55
N PRO A 52 -13.32 13.86 21.59
CA PRO A 52 -13.29 12.64 22.40
C PRO A 52 -14.66 12.21 22.94
N ALA A 53 -15.54 13.15 23.30
CA ALA A 53 -16.86 12.82 23.85
C ALA A 53 -17.83 12.24 22.82
N ALA A 54 -17.59 12.47 21.52
CA ALA A 54 -18.42 11.97 20.42
C ALA A 54 -17.75 10.85 19.60
N ALA A 55 -16.52 10.47 19.96
CA ALA A 55 -15.72 9.50 19.22
C ALA A 55 -16.22 8.07 19.45
N LYS A 56 -16.38 7.33 18.35
CA LYS A 56 -16.68 5.89 18.37
C LYS A 56 -15.40 5.08 18.29
N LEU A 57 -15.48 3.77 18.57
CA LEU A 57 -14.32 2.88 18.52
C LEU A 57 -13.57 2.91 17.17
N HIS A 58 -14.26 3.06 16.04
CA HIS A 58 -13.59 3.19 14.74
C HIS A 58 -12.82 4.52 14.58
N ASP A 59 -13.28 5.60 15.22
CA ASP A 59 -12.57 6.88 15.23
C ASP A 59 -11.28 6.75 16.04
N TRP A 60 -11.35 6.08 17.20
CA TRP A 60 -10.20 5.74 18.03
C TRP A 60 -9.22 4.81 17.34
N LEU A 61 -9.71 3.80 16.62
CA LEU A 61 -8.88 2.91 15.82
C LEU A 61 -8.08 3.71 14.80
N ARG A 62 -8.75 4.56 14.01
CA ARG A 62 -8.09 5.38 12.99
C ARG A 62 -7.08 6.34 13.61
N ALA A 63 -7.43 7.02 14.70
CA ALA A 63 -6.53 7.94 15.39
C ALA A 63 -5.29 7.21 15.94
N THR A 64 -5.48 6.05 16.55
CA THR A 64 -4.40 5.23 17.10
C THR A 64 -3.49 4.69 16.01
N SER A 65 -4.03 4.11 14.93
CA SER A 65 -3.24 3.65 13.79
C SER A 65 -2.41 4.79 13.19
N LEU A 66 -2.97 5.99 13.06
CA LEU A 66 -2.23 7.16 12.58
C LEU A 66 -1.13 7.62 13.54
N ALA A 67 -1.36 7.55 14.86
CA ALA A 67 -0.36 7.92 15.86
C ALA A 67 0.81 6.92 15.89
N VAL A 68 0.51 5.61 15.83
CA VAL A 68 1.53 4.56 15.73
C VAL A 68 2.28 4.65 14.40
N ARG A 69 1.60 4.96 13.30
CA ARG A 69 2.20 5.10 11.97
C ARG A 69 3.25 6.21 11.90
N ASP A 70 3.14 7.28 12.69
CA ASP A 70 4.18 8.33 12.72
C ASP A 70 5.56 7.71 13.08
N TYR A 71 5.61 6.84 14.09
CA TYR A 71 6.83 6.12 14.46
C TYR A 71 7.30 5.14 13.36
N VAL A 72 6.38 4.53 12.63
CA VAL A 72 6.72 3.72 11.45
C VAL A 72 7.41 4.57 10.40
N VAL A 73 6.91 5.78 10.14
CA VAL A 73 7.45 6.70 9.15
C VAL A 73 8.86 7.13 9.52
N ASP A 74 9.13 7.45 10.78
CA ASP A 74 10.47 7.81 11.24
C ASP A 74 11.47 6.68 10.93
N ARG A 75 11.11 5.43 11.26
CA ARG A 75 11.95 4.25 10.99
C ARG A 75 12.07 3.94 9.51
N TRP A 76 11.02 4.20 8.74
CA TRP A 76 11.02 3.98 7.31
C TRP A 76 11.90 4.97 6.56
N ILE A 77 11.84 6.26 6.89
CA ILE A 77 12.71 7.28 6.32
C ILE A 77 14.17 6.96 6.64
N ALA A 78 14.48 6.62 7.90
CA ALA A 78 15.82 6.24 8.31
C ALA A 78 16.33 4.99 7.55
N SER A 79 15.47 3.97 7.38
CA SER A 79 15.78 2.75 6.61
C SER A 79 16.08 3.04 5.14
N VAL A 80 15.30 3.94 4.52
CA VAL A 80 15.48 4.36 3.13
C VAL A 80 16.78 5.13 2.96
N ARG A 81 17.07 6.10 3.83
CA ARG A 81 18.32 6.89 3.82
C ARG A 81 19.54 5.98 3.92
N GLU A 82 19.52 5.04 4.88
CA GLU A 82 20.61 4.10 5.08
C GLU A 82 20.85 3.20 3.86
N ALA A 83 19.78 2.67 3.26
CA ALA A 83 19.86 1.85 2.06
C ALA A 83 20.43 2.61 0.85
N TYR A 84 20.17 3.92 0.74
CA TYR A 84 20.77 4.76 -0.30
C TYR A 84 22.23 5.08 -0.01
N ARG A 85 22.55 5.51 1.23
CA ARG A 85 23.91 5.86 1.66
C ARG A 85 24.89 4.71 1.46
N THR A 86 24.46 3.49 1.73
CA THR A 86 25.30 2.28 1.64
C THR A 86 25.32 1.63 0.26
N GLY A 87 24.44 2.04 -0.67
CA GLY A 87 24.36 1.45 -2.01
C GLY A 87 24.07 -0.06 -2.02
N ARG A 88 23.45 -0.60 -0.97
CA ARG A 88 23.23 -2.05 -0.81
C ARG A 88 22.32 -2.60 -1.92
N LYS A 89 22.63 -3.81 -2.37
CA LYS A 89 21.76 -4.60 -3.26
C LYS A 89 20.39 -4.78 -2.59
N ARG A 90 19.32 -4.63 -3.38
CA ARG A 90 17.92 -4.75 -2.91
C ARG A 90 17.28 -6.03 -3.44
N VAL A 91 16.42 -6.63 -2.64
CA VAL A 91 15.56 -7.75 -3.04
C VAL A 91 14.21 -7.20 -3.50
N TYR A 92 13.69 -7.71 -4.61
CA TYR A 92 12.35 -7.40 -5.11
C TYR A 92 11.52 -8.67 -5.14
N TYR A 93 10.55 -8.77 -4.24
CA TYR A 93 9.67 -9.92 -4.13
C TYR A 93 8.36 -9.64 -4.85
N LEU A 94 8.13 -10.32 -5.97
CA LEU A 94 6.90 -10.18 -6.77
C LEU A 94 5.92 -11.28 -6.36
N SER A 95 4.72 -10.90 -5.95
CA SER A 95 3.65 -11.86 -5.65
C SER A 95 2.29 -11.29 -6.03
N LEU A 96 1.40 -12.17 -6.47
CA LEU A 96 -0.02 -11.83 -6.67
C LEU A 96 -0.79 -11.80 -5.35
N GLU A 97 -0.23 -12.33 -4.27
CA GLU A 97 -0.87 -12.40 -2.94
C GLU A 97 0.04 -11.91 -1.82
N PHE A 98 -0.54 -11.20 -0.86
CA PHE A 98 0.06 -10.86 0.42
C PHE A 98 -1.00 -10.91 1.53
N MET A 99 -0.88 -11.83 2.48
CA MET A 99 -1.77 -11.90 3.65
C MET A 99 -1.11 -11.22 4.85
N ILE A 100 -1.05 -9.89 4.81
CA ILE A 100 -0.44 -9.07 5.86
C ILE A 100 -1.29 -8.97 7.13
N GLY A 101 -2.60 -9.24 7.04
CA GLY A 101 -3.50 -9.25 8.20
C GLY A 101 -3.80 -7.84 8.73
N ARG A 102 -4.09 -7.76 10.03
CA ARG A 102 -4.37 -6.52 10.77
C ARG A 102 -3.08 -5.92 11.29
N GLN A 103 -2.85 -4.65 11.01
CA GLN A 103 -1.54 -4.04 11.18
C GLN A 103 -1.35 -3.40 12.55
N LEU A 104 -2.40 -2.94 13.24
CA LEU A 104 -2.23 -2.18 14.49
C LEU A 104 -1.49 -3.00 15.55
N ARG A 105 -1.92 -4.24 15.79
CA ARG A 105 -1.28 -5.13 16.78
C ARG A 105 0.14 -5.48 16.35
N ASP A 106 0.32 -5.92 15.11
CA ASP A 106 1.61 -6.36 14.57
C ASP A 106 2.64 -5.23 14.60
N VAL A 107 2.27 -4.04 14.12
CA VAL A 107 3.15 -2.86 14.11
C VAL A 107 3.45 -2.39 15.53
N SER A 108 2.46 -2.32 16.42
CA SER A 108 2.67 -1.90 17.81
C SER A 108 3.59 -2.87 18.54
N CYS A 109 3.47 -4.17 18.28
CA CYS A 109 4.36 -5.19 18.83
C CYS A 109 5.78 -5.05 18.25
N ASN A 110 5.92 -4.95 16.93
CA ASN A 110 7.21 -4.83 16.25
C ASN A 110 7.96 -3.54 16.61
N LEU A 111 7.26 -2.45 16.92
CA LEU A 111 7.86 -1.21 17.43
C LEU A 111 8.05 -1.20 18.95
N GLN A 112 7.61 -2.23 19.67
CA GLN A 112 7.59 -2.28 21.14
C GLN A 112 6.78 -1.13 21.77
N LEU A 113 5.71 -0.73 21.10
CA LEU A 113 4.78 0.33 21.53
C LEU A 113 3.48 -0.20 22.14
N GLU A 114 3.20 -1.51 22.05
CA GLU A 114 1.89 -2.04 22.47
C GLU A 114 1.52 -1.70 23.92
N ALA A 115 2.46 -1.85 24.87
CA ALA A 115 2.21 -1.54 26.27
C ALA A 115 1.83 -0.06 26.49
N VAL A 116 2.60 0.87 25.89
CA VAL A 116 2.35 2.31 26.03
C VAL A 116 1.07 2.75 25.32
N VAL A 117 0.74 2.15 24.17
CA VAL A 117 -0.53 2.41 23.46
C VAL A 117 -1.72 1.95 24.30
N ARG A 118 -1.65 0.74 24.88
CA ARG A 118 -2.70 0.19 25.75
C ARG A 118 -2.92 1.07 26.97
N GLU A 119 -1.85 1.48 27.65
CA GLU A 119 -1.94 2.35 28.83
C GLU A 119 -2.53 3.72 28.48
N ALA A 120 -2.08 4.33 27.37
CA ALA A 120 -2.56 5.63 26.92
C ALA A 120 -4.06 5.62 26.57
N LEU A 121 -4.55 4.54 25.98
CA LEU A 121 -5.98 4.35 25.67
C LEU A 121 -6.80 4.06 26.93
N ALA A 122 -6.28 3.27 27.87
CA ALA A 122 -6.95 2.97 29.13
C ALA A 122 -7.19 4.24 29.97
N GLU A 123 -6.22 5.17 30.01
CA GLU A 123 -6.35 6.45 30.71
C GLU A 123 -7.49 7.34 30.18
N ILE A 124 -7.91 7.15 28.93
CA ILE A 124 -9.02 7.87 28.29
C ILE A 124 -10.27 7.00 28.12
N GLY A 125 -10.31 5.83 28.77
CA GLY A 125 -11.47 4.95 28.80
C GLY A 125 -11.73 4.17 27.50
N VAL A 126 -10.72 3.98 26.65
CA VAL A 126 -10.83 3.20 25.42
C VAL A 126 -10.22 1.82 25.60
N ASP A 127 -11.00 0.77 25.32
CA ASP A 127 -10.52 -0.61 25.31
C ASP A 127 -9.74 -0.89 24.01
N TYR A 128 -8.45 -1.15 24.15
CA TYR A 128 -7.57 -1.46 23.02
C TYR A 128 -8.00 -2.71 22.26
N ASP A 129 -8.40 -3.78 22.95
CA ASP A 129 -8.72 -5.04 22.28
C ASP A 129 -10.04 -4.91 21.52
N ALA A 130 -11.06 -4.33 22.14
CA ALA A 130 -12.34 -4.06 21.47
C ALA A 130 -12.18 -3.14 20.25
N MET A 131 -11.29 -2.15 20.34
CA MET A 131 -10.96 -1.24 19.23
C MET A 131 -10.18 -1.95 18.12
N ALA A 132 -9.15 -2.73 18.45
CA ALA A 132 -8.29 -3.43 17.49
C ALA A 132 -9.04 -4.54 16.72
N GLU A 133 -10.07 -5.13 17.30
CA GLU A 133 -10.94 -6.09 16.59
C GLU A 133 -11.75 -5.46 15.45
N LEU A 134 -11.89 -4.13 15.42
CA LEU A 134 -12.58 -3.44 14.32
C LEU A 134 -11.69 -3.22 13.09
N GLU A 135 -10.39 -3.49 13.17
CA GLU A 135 -9.49 -3.34 12.03
C GLU A 135 -9.80 -4.43 10.98
N PRO A 136 -10.17 -4.06 9.75
CA PRO A 136 -10.43 -5.03 8.72
C PRO A 136 -9.11 -5.67 8.26
N ASP A 137 -9.14 -6.97 8.02
CA ASP A 137 -8.04 -7.67 7.36
C ASP A 137 -7.84 -7.15 5.94
N ALA A 138 -6.59 -6.89 5.55
CA ALA A 138 -6.27 -6.46 4.20
C ALA A 138 -6.53 -7.59 3.20
N ALA A 139 -7.51 -7.41 2.31
CA ALA A 139 -7.94 -8.41 1.33
C ALA A 139 -6.98 -8.50 0.12
N LEU A 140 -5.72 -8.82 0.39
CA LEU A 140 -4.61 -8.81 -0.57
C LEU A 140 -4.07 -10.22 -0.90
N GLY A 141 -4.65 -11.26 -0.32
CA GLY A 141 -4.28 -12.66 -0.52
C GLY A 141 -5.39 -13.59 -0.04
N ASN A 142 -5.24 -14.88 -0.28
CA ASN A 142 -6.23 -15.88 0.10
C ASN A 142 -5.62 -17.06 0.85
N GLY A 143 -4.46 -17.55 0.41
CA GLY A 143 -3.90 -18.81 0.90
C GLY A 143 -2.49 -18.72 1.45
N GLY A 144 -1.89 -19.91 1.65
CA GLY A 144 -0.53 -20.04 2.18
C GLY A 144 0.55 -19.33 1.37
N LEU A 145 0.34 -19.14 0.06
CA LEU A 145 1.24 -18.34 -0.78
C LEU A 145 1.30 -16.89 -0.31
N GLY A 146 0.14 -16.25 -0.12
CA GLY A 146 0.05 -14.89 0.38
C GLY A 146 0.61 -14.74 1.79
N ARG A 147 0.38 -15.73 2.67
CA ARG A 147 0.96 -15.69 4.02
C ARG A 147 2.48 -15.89 4.02
N LEU A 148 3.01 -16.77 3.16
CA LEU A 148 4.45 -16.95 2.98
C LEU A 148 5.11 -15.64 2.52
N ALA A 149 4.52 -14.97 1.52
CA ALA A 149 5.01 -13.68 1.02
C ALA A 149 5.05 -12.62 2.14
N ALA A 150 4.00 -12.52 2.95
CA ALA A 150 3.95 -11.62 4.09
C ALA A 150 5.03 -11.94 5.14
N CYS A 151 5.16 -13.21 5.54
CA CYS A 151 6.19 -13.66 6.49
C CYS A 151 7.62 -13.41 5.98
N TYR A 152 7.86 -13.57 4.67
CA TYR A 152 9.16 -13.24 4.07
C TYR A 152 9.45 -11.75 4.13
N MET A 153 8.46 -10.89 3.85
CA MET A 153 8.62 -9.44 3.95
C MET A 153 8.98 -9.01 5.38
N GLU A 154 8.29 -9.55 6.39
CA GLU A 154 8.57 -9.27 7.81
C GLU A 154 9.94 -9.83 8.24
N SER A 155 10.30 -11.05 7.80
CA SER A 155 11.61 -11.64 8.09
C SER A 155 12.75 -10.81 7.50
N MET A 156 12.60 -10.35 6.25
CA MET A 156 13.58 -9.46 5.62
C MET A 156 13.69 -8.14 6.36
N ALA A 157 12.59 -7.56 6.83
CA ALA A 157 12.62 -6.34 7.63
C ALA A 157 13.30 -6.59 8.99
N THR A 158 12.98 -7.69 9.66
CA THR A 158 13.60 -8.07 10.94
C THR A 158 15.11 -8.29 10.84
N LEU A 159 15.58 -8.89 9.75
CA LEU A 159 16.99 -9.13 9.47
C LEU A 159 17.72 -7.93 8.83
N ALA A 160 17.05 -6.77 8.73
CA ALA A 160 17.57 -5.58 8.06
C ALA A 160 18.07 -5.85 6.62
N ILE A 161 17.37 -6.74 5.92
CA ILE A 161 17.55 -6.99 4.48
C ILE A 161 16.68 -5.99 3.74
N ALA A 162 17.34 -5.09 2.99
CA ALA A 162 16.67 -4.10 2.15
C ALA A 162 15.88 -4.79 1.04
N ALA A 163 14.54 -4.71 1.12
CA ALA A 163 13.64 -5.39 0.21
C ALA A 163 12.42 -4.53 -0.14
N HIS A 164 11.80 -4.82 -1.27
CA HIS A 164 10.47 -4.35 -1.62
C HIS A 164 9.60 -5.54 -2.00
N GLY A 165 8.38 -5.57 -1.48
CA GLY A 165 7.31 -6.42 -1.96
C GLY A 165 6.57 -5.68 -3.06
N TYR A 166 6.21 -6.36 -4.14
CA TYR A 166 5.38 -5.83 -5.20
C TYR A 166 4.16 -6.72 -5.41
N GLY A 167 2.98 -6.10 -5.36
CA GLY A 167 1.71 -6.77 -5.59
C GLY A 167 0.66 -5.85 -6.19
N ILE A 168 -0.56 -6.34 -6.29
CA ILE A 168 -1.71 -5.59 -6.79
C ILE A 168 -2.56 -5.13 -5.59
N ARG A 169 -3.06 -3.89 -5.64
CA ARG A 169 -3.95 -3.35 -4.61
C ARG A 169 -5.39 -3.75 -4.90
N TYR A 170 -5.79 -4.97 -4.50
CA TYR A 170 -7.15 -5.46 -4.75
C TYR A 170 -8.20 -4.69 -3.93
N ASP A 171 -9.29 -4.28 -4.59
CA ASP A 171 -10.41 -3.58 -3.98
C ASP A 171 -11.21 -4.53 -3.06
N HIS A 172 -11.46 -5.77 -3.51
CA HIS A 172 -12.39 -6.71 -2.87
C HIS A 172 -11.77 -8.07 -2.50
N GLY A 173 -10.46 -8.24 -2.69
CA GLY A 173 -9.76 -9.51 -2.47
C GLY A 173 -10.40 -10.66 -3.24
N LEU A 174 -10.51 -11.83 -2.61
CA LEU A 174 -11.21 -12.98 -3.19
C LEU A 174 -12.73 -12.87 -2.92
N PHE A 175 -13.15 -13.13 -1.69
CA PHE A 175 -14.50 -12.87 -1.17
C PHE A 175 -14.52 -13.01 0.36
N ARG A 176 -15.51 -12.37 0.98
CA ARG A 176 -15.94 -12.60 2.36
C ARG A 176 -16.93 -13.75 2.41
N GLN A 177 -16.60 -14.79 3.17
CA GLN A 177 -17.49 -15.92 3.39
C GLN A 177 -18.57 -15.57 4.41
N LYS A 178 -19.84 -15.82 4.06
CA LYS A 178 -20.96 -15.81 5.00
C LYS A 178 -21.71 -17.14 4.89
N ILE A 179 -22.04 -17.76 6.02
CA ILE A 179 -22.93 -18.92 6.03
C ILE A 179 -24.35 -18.45 6.25
N ALA A 180 -25.26 -18.78 5.33
CA ALA A 180 -26.69 -18.53 5.45
C ALA A 180 -27.46 -19.78 5.01
N ASP A 181 -28.41 -20.21 5.84
CA ASP A 181 -29.24 -21.40 5.60
C ASP A 181 -28.44 -22.67 5.28
N GLY A 182 -27.25 -22.82 5.88
CA GLY A 182 -26.36 -23.96 5.68
C GLY A 182 -25.48 -23.89 4.42
N TRP A 183 -25.58 -22.81 3.64
CA TRP A 183 -24.82 -22.61 2.41
C TRP A 183 -23.80 -21.47 2.53
N GLN A 184 -22.71 -21.59 1.78
CA GLN A 184 -21.76 -20.50 1.58
C GLN A 184 -22.35 -19.45 0.64
N ILE A 185 -22.29 -18.19 1.08
CA ILE A 185 -22.54 -17.01 0.28
C ILE A 185 -21.25 -16.19 0.22
N GLU A 186 -20.90 -15.76 -0.98
CA GLU A 186 -19.70 -14.98 -1.27
C GLU A 186 -20.08 -13.50 -1.42
N LEU A 187 -19.46 -12.65 -0.59
CA LEU A 187 -19.67 -11.21 -0.61
C LEU A 187 -18.34 -10.51 -0.92
N PRO A 188 -18.31 -9.36 -1.59
CA PRO A 188 -17.06 -8.62 -1.78
C PRO A 188 -16.52 -8.10 -0.44
N GLU A 189 -15.20 -8.09 -0.28
CA GLU A 189 -14.58 -7.40 0.86
C GLU A 189 -14.70 -5.88 0.72
N ASP A 190 -14.80 -5.20 1.86
CA ASP A 190 -14.96 -3.75 1.97
C ASP A 190 -13.84 -3.08 2.79
N TRP A 191 -12.68 -3.75 2.93
CA TRP A 191 -11.54 -3.27 3.74
C TRP A 191 -11.02 -1.87 3.35
N LEU A 192 -11.26 -1.44 2.11
CA LEU A 192 -10.89 -0.12 1.59
C LEU A 192 -12.03 0.91 1.59
N ALA A 193 -13.24 0.56 2.04
CA ALA A 193 -14.42 1.43 1.97
C ALA A 193 -14.20 2.79 2.68
N PHE A 194 -13.41 2.80 3.76
CA PHE A 194 -13.06 4.00 4.52
C PHE A 194 -11.57 4.37 4.42
N GLY A 195 -10.90 3.84 3.39
CA GLY A 195 -9.46 3.95 3.18
C GLY A 195 -8.64 3.12 4.16
N ASN A 196 -7.35 2.97 3.87
CA ASN A 196 -6.40 2.25 4.71
C ASN A 196 -5.45 3.25 5.39
N PRO A 197 -5.40 3.33 6.74
CA PRO A 197 -4.51 4.27 7.41
C PRO A 197 -3.04 3.89 7.25
N TRP A 198 -2.69 2.68 6.81
CA TRP A 198 -1.30 2.23 6.73
C TRP A 198 -0.62 2.51 5.38
N GLU A 199 -1.37 2.88 4.35
CA GLU A 199 -0.82 3.08 3.00
C GLU A 199 -0.48 4.56 2.71
N PHE A 200 0.48 4.74 1.80
CA PHE A 200 0.88 6.03 1.25
C PHE A 200 0.75 6.00 -0.28
N GLU A 201 -0.14 6.83 -0.85
CA GLU A 201 -0.23 7.03 -2.31
C GLU A 201 1.06 7.72 -2.80
N ARG A 202 1.72 7.14 -3.81
CA ARG A 202 2.94 7.68 -4.45
C ARG A 202 2.60 8.21 -5.83
N ARG A 203 2.15 9.46 -5.91
CA ARG A 203 1.73 10.08 -7.17
C ARG A 203 2.88 10.26 -8.16
N GLU A 204 4.07 10.44 -7.64
CA GLU A 204 5.33 10.52 -8.37
C GLU A 204 5.76 9.16 -8.95
N VAL A 205 5.20 8.06 -8.45
CA VAL A 205 5.44 6.69 -8.94
C VAL A 205 4.18 6.22 -9.67
N ALA A 206 4.03 6.72 -10.89
CA ALA A 206 2.96 6.34 -11.79
C ALA A 206 3.54 5.94 -13.16
N TYR A 207 3.16 4.75 -13.63
CA TYR A 207 3.65 4.20 -14.90
C TYR A 207 2.49 3.87 -15.82
N GLU A 208 2.62 4.23 -17.09
CA GLU A 208 1.67 3.82 -18.11
C GLU A 208 2.03 2.40 -18.60
N ILE A 209 1.06 1.50 -18.50
CA ILE A 209 1.16 0.11 -18.92
C ILE A 209 0.30 -0.08 -20.16
N GLY A 210 0.92 -0.52 -21.25
CA GLY A 210 0.24 -0.81 -22.51
C GLY A 210 -0.33 -2.24 -22.54
N PHE A 211 -1.40 -2.44 -23.31
CA PHE A 211 -2.00 -3.75 -23.59
C PHE A 211 -2.29 -3.90 -25.08
N GLY A 212 -2.20 -5.13 -25.59
CA GLY A 212 -2.47 -5.46 -26.99
C GLY A 212 -1.59 -4.69 -27.98
N GLY A 213 -2.15 -4.35 -29.15
CA GLY A 213 -1.47 -3.52 -30.15
C GLY A 213 -0.55 -4.30 -31.10
N THR A 214 0.41 -3.60 -31.70
CA THR A 214 1.26 -4.14 -32.79
C THR A 214 2.72 -3.78 -32.61
N VAL A 215 3.62 -4.58 -33.18
CA VAL A 215 5.06 -4.29 -33.22
C VAL A 215 5.42 -3.85 -34.63
N GLU A 216 6.03 -2.67 -34.74
CA GLU A 216 6.53 -2.13 -36.00
C GLU A 216 8.05 -2.28 -36.07
N ALA A 217 8.55 -2.72 -37.22
CA ALA A 217 9.97 -2.74 -37.53
C ALA A 217 10.33 -1.46 -38.31
N SER A 218 11.39 -0.78 -37.89
CA SER A 218 11.92 0.42 -38.56
C SER A 218 13.42 0.28 -38.73
N GLU A 219 13.93 0.64 -39.90
CA GLU A 219 15.37 0.65 -40.16
C GLU A 219 15.99 1.90 -39.56
N GLY A 220 16.98 1.71 -38.68
CA GLY A 220 17.76 2.79 -38.10
C GLY A 220 18.68 3.43 -39.14
N TRP A 221 19.17 4.64 -38.84
CA TRP A 221 20.15 5.34 -39.67
C TRP A 221 21.49 4.57 -39.82
N ASP A 222 21.72 3.59 -38.95
CA ASP A 222 22.85 2.65 -38.90
C ASP A 222 22.58 1.33 -39.67
N GLY A 223 21.43 1.20 -40.34
CA GLY A 223 20.99 -0.03 -41.02
C GLY A 223 20.47 -1.11 -40.06
N ALA A 224 20.41 -0.84 -38.76
CA ALA A 224 19.90 -1.80 -37.78
C ALA A 224 18.37 -1.75 -37.69
N VAL A 225 17.71 -2.90 -37.81
CA VAL A 225 16.25 -3.00 -37.62
C VAL A 225 15.90 -2.87 -36.14
N ARG A 226 15.08 -1.87 -35.80
CA ARG A 226 14.57 -1.65 -34.44
C ARG A 226 13.07 -1.93 -34.40
N HIS A 227 12.67 -2.72 -33.40
CA HIS A 227 11.27 -3.02 -33.13
C HIS A 227 10.71 -2.07 -32.08
N THR A 228 9.58 -1.44 -32.39
CA THR A 228 8.84 -0.58 -31.46
C THR A 228 7.43 -1.13 -31.28
N TRP A 229 7.07 -1.43 -30.03
CA TRP A 229 5.72 -1.85 -29.69
C TRP A 229 4.80 -0.63 -29.53
N LYS A 230 3.65 -0.65 -30.21
CA LYS A 230 2.57 0.34 -30.09
C LYS A 230 1.36 -0.33 -29.44
N PRO A 231 1.10 -0.07 -28.14
CA PRO A 231 -0.03 -0.69 -27.44
C PRO A 231 -1.37 -0.13 -27.94
N ALA A 232 -2.40 -0.98 -27.96
CA ALA A 232 -3.76 -0.61 -28.35
C ALA A 232 -4.50 0.09 -27.20
N ASP A 233 -4.33 -0.43 -25.98
CA ASP A 233 -4.91 0.12 -24.76
C ASP A 233 -3.82 0.52 -23.77
N ARG A 234 -4.16 1.43 -22.85
CA ARG A 234 -3.23 1.97 -21.85
C ARG A 234 -3.93 2.10 -20.50
N VAL A 235 -3.22 1.75 -19.45
CA VAL A 235 -3.62 1.85 -18.06
C VAL A 235 -2.56 2.62 -17.29
N LEU A 236 -2.96 3.47 -16.34
CA LEU A 236 -2.05 4.12 -15.43
C LEU A 236 -1.95 3.30 -14.13
N ALA A 237 -0.80 2.70 -13.88
CA ALA A 237 -0.49 2.01 -12.63
C ALA A 237 0.08 3.01 -11.62
N ILE A 238 -0.59 3.20 -10.49
CA ILE A 238 -0.18 4.11 -9.41
C ILE A 238 0.21 3.29 -8.18
N ALA A 239 1.37 3.61 -7.60
CA ALA A 239 1.87 2.90 -6.44
C ALA A 239 1.24 3.39 -5.13
N TYR A 240 0.95 2.43 -4.26
CA TYR A 240 0.60 2.62 -2.86
C TYR A 240 1.58 1.82 -2.01
N ASP A 241 2.32 2.50 -1.14
CA ASP A 241 3.31 1.86 -0.28
C ASP A 241 2.72 1.61 1.10
N THR A 242 2.76 0.35 1.55
CA THR A 242 2.47 -0.06 2.92
C THR A 242 3.78 -0.47 3.60
N PRO A 243 4.21 0.21 4.67
CA PRO A 243 5.44 -0.14 5.38
C PRO A 243 5.30 -1.46 6.14
N ILE A 244 6.30 -2.33 6.01
CA ILE A 244 6.43 -3.61 6.72
C ILE A 244 7.56 -3.46 7.74
N VAL A 245 7.19 -3.44 9.02
CA VAL A 245 8.09 -3.16 10.13
C VAL A 245 8.73 -4.45 10.62
N GLY A 246 10.06 -4.47 10.70
CA GLY A 246 10.79 -5.58 11.33
C GLY A 246 10.76 -5.49 12.85
N TRP A 247 11.00 -6.62 13.51
CA TRP A 247 11.06 -6.69 14.98
C TRP A 247 12.01 -5.64 15.57
N ARG A 248 11.58 -5.01 16.67
CA ARG A 248 12.23 -3.87 17.33
C ARG A 248 12.52 -2.70 16.38
N GLY A 249 11.65 -2.45 15.41
CA GLY A 249 11.74 -1.34 14.46
C GLY A 249 13.09 -1.22 13.75
N GLN A 250 13.88 -2.29 13.64
CA GLN A 250 15.27 -2.22 13.17
C GLN A 250 15.37 -1.71 11.74
N HIS A 251 14.48 -2.21 10.88
CA HIS A 251 14.36 -1.82 9.50
C HIS A 251 12.89 -1.86 9.08
N VAL A 252 12.53 -1.04 8.10
CA VAL A 252 11.18 -1.01 7.52
C VAL A 252 11.31 -1.16 6.01
N ASN A 253 10.71 -2.23 5.48
CA ASN A 253 10.61 -2.48 4.05
C ASN A 253 9.29 -1.91 3.51
N ALA A 254 9.21 -1.70 2.19
CA ALA A 254 7.97 -1.26 1.55
C ALA A 254 7.28 -2.44 0.84
N LEU A 255 6.00 -2.66 1.12
CA LEU A 255 5.10 -3.41 0.26
C LEU A 255 4.41 -2.42 -0.68
N ARG A 256 4.85 -2.38 -1.94
CA ARG A 256 4.31 -1.53 -2.99
C ARG A 256 3.20 -2.25 -3.75
N LEU A 257 1.99 -1.73 -3.61
CA LEU A 257 0.79 -2.25 -4.24
C LEU A 257 0.35 -1.35 -5.39
N TRP A 258 0.06 -1.93 -6.54
CA TRP A 258 -0.32 -1.19 -7.74
C TRP A 258 -1.84 -1.08 -7.88
N SER A 259 -2.33 0.14 -8.07
CA SER A 259 -3.71 0.43 -8.44
C SER A 259 -3.80 0.85 -9.90
N ALA A 260 -4.65 0.19 -10.66
CA ALA A 260 -4.91 0.48 -12.06
C ALA A 260 -6.00 1.56 -12.21
N ARG A 261 -5.64 2.65 -12.89
CA ARG A 261 -6.53 3.77 -13.20
C ARG A 261 -6.57 4.01 -14.71
N ALA A 262 -7.68 4.57 -15.17
CA ALA A 262 -7.73 5.07 -16.54
C ALA A 262 -6.74 6.24 -16.68
N PRO A 263 -5.91 6.29 -17.74
CA PRO A 263 -5.10 7.46 -18.02
C PRO A 263 -6.01 8.69 -18.11
N THR A 264 -5.59 9.80 -17.51
CA THR A 264 -6.29 11.07 -17.65
C THR A 264 -6.16 11.50 -19.12
N ARG A 265 -7.15 11.14 -19.95
CA ARG A 265 -7.30 11.76 -21.26
C ARG A 265 -7.67 13.22 -21.02
N SER A 266 -7.12 14.13 -21.83
CA SER A 266 -7.65 15.48 -21.94
C SER A 266 -9.12 15.37 -22.37
N ILE A 267 -10.03 15.40 -21.41
CA ILE A 267 -11.45 15.48 -21.71
C ILE A 267 -11.62 16.89 -22.27
N SER A 268 -11.83 17.00 -23.58
CA SER A 268 -12.34 18.25 -24.13
C SER A 268 -13.69 18.48 -23.46
N THR A 269 -13.89 19.62 -22.82
CA THR A 269 -15.18 19.99 -22.22
C THR A 269 -16.31 19.99 -23.26
N SER A 270 -15.97 20.12 -24.55
CA SER A 270 -16.90 19.96 -25.68
C SER A 270 -17.36 18.52 -25.95
N SER A 271 -16.67 17.53 -25.39
CA SER A 271 -17.00 16.09 -25.49
C SER A 271 -17.71 15.54 -24.25
N ILE A 272 -18.07 16.40 -23.29
CA ILE A 272 -19.00 16.03 -22.21
C ILE A 272 -20.39 15.93 -22.87
N PRO A 273 -20.89 14.72 -23.14
CA PRO A 273 -22.18 14.57 -23.78
C PRO A 273 -23.26 14.91 -22.75
N ALA A 274 -24.43 15.40 -23.20
CA ALA A 274 -25.64 15.26 -22.40
C ALA A 274 -25.78 13.79 -21.98
N ILE A 275 -26.32 13.54 -20.78
CA ILE A 275 -26.31 12.30 -19.94
C ILE A 275 -26.55 10.94 -20.66
N THR A 276 -26.79 10.89 -21.96
CA THR A 276 -27.25 9.71 -22.72
C THR A 276 -26.24 9.10 -23.71
N SER A 277 -25.06 9.65 -23.98
CA SER A 277 -24.15 9.00 -24.96
C SER A 277 -23.25 7.93 -24.31
N ARG A 278 -23.57 6.66 -24.56
CA ARG A 278 -22.72 5.50 -24.26
C ARG A 278 -21.32 5.71 -24.87
N ARG A 279 -20.31 5.89 -24.02
CA ARG A 279 -18.90 5.83 -24.42
C ARG A 279 -18.59 4.41 -24.90
N THR A 280 -17.93 4.28 -26.04
CA THR A 280 -17.39 3.01 -26.54
C THR A 280 -16.55 2.35 -25.44
N PRO A 281 -16.82 1.09 -25.06
CA PRO A 281 -15.99 0.40 -24.08
C PRO A 281 -14.58 0.22 -24.69
N SER A 282 -13.55 0.67 -23.98
CA SER A 282 -12.25 -0.02 -24.08
C SER A 282 -12.49 -1.47 -23.64
N SER A 283 -11.87 -2.43 -24.32
CA SER A 283 -12.06 -3.87 -24.05
C SER A 283 -11.63 -4.25 -22.64
N LEU A 284 -10.72 -3.47 -22.02
CA LEU A 284 -10.27 -3.65 -20.65
C LEU A 284 -10.66 -2.43 -19.81
N ALA A 285 -11.66 -2.57 -18.94
CA ALA A 285 -11.94 -1.53 -17.95
C ALA A 285 -10.74 -1.45 -17.00
N PRO A 286 -9.94 -0.35 -16.95
CA PRO A 286 -8.67 -0.33 -16.21
C PRO A 286 -8.81 -0.72 -14.73
N ARG A 287 -9.96 -0.38 -14.13
CA ARG A 287 -10.25 -0.71 -12.73
C ARG A 287 -10.48 -2.20 -12.49
N ALA A 288 -10.88 -2.98 -13.51
CA ALA A 288 -11.19 -4.40 -13.39
C ALA A 288 -9.97 -5.22 -12.93
N ILE A 289 -8.76 -4.84 -13.37
CA ILE A 289 -7.49 -5.50 -13.01
C ILE A 289 -7.30 -5.59 -11.48
N CYS A 290 -7.73 -4.55 -10.76
CA CYS A 290 -7.57 -4.47 -9.31
C CYS A 290 -8.84 -4.84 -8.55
N LYS A 291 -9.89 -5.38 -9.18
CA LYS A 291 -11.14 -5.65 -8.46
C LYS A 291 -11.06 -6.86 -7.55
N PHE A 292 -10.76 -8.01 -8.13
CA PHE A 292 -10.77 -9.29 -7.45
C PHE A 292 -9.45 -10.01 -7.65
N LEU A 293 -9.03 -10.74 -6.62
CA LEU A 293 -7.96 -11.71 -6.68
C LEU A 293 -8.48 -12.95 -7.41
N TYR A 294 -7.72 -13.46 -8.39
CA TYR A 294 -8.09 -14.63 -9.21
C TYR A 294 -9.48 -14.52 -9.86
N PRO A 295 -9.69 -13.55 -10.78
CA PRO A 295 -10.94 -13.47 -11.53
C PRO A 295 -11.22 -14.78 -12.27
N ASN A 296 -12.50 -15.15 -12.41
CA ASN A 296 -12.92 -16.35 -13.13
C ASN A 296 -12.38 -16.32 -14.58
N ASP A 297 -11.68 -17.39 -14.97
CA ASP A 297 -10.98 -17.56 -16.24
C ASP A 297 -11.61 -18.62 -17.17
N GLU A 298 -12.85 -19.04 -16.90
CA GLU A 298 -13.60 -19.94 -17.79
C GLU A 298 -13.85 -19.28 -19.16
N SER A 299 -14.13 -17.97 -19.17
CA SER A 299 -14.33 -17.18 -20.38
C SER A 299 -13.02 -16.64 -20.95
N ALA A 300 -12.96 -16.37 -22.26
CA ALA A 300 -11.79 -15.74 -22.89
C ALA A 300 -11.45 -14.38 -22.27
N ALA A 301 -12.47 -13.56 -21.98
CA ALA A 301 -12.30 -12.27 -21.31
C ALA A 301 -11.75 -12.42 -19.88
N GLY A 302 -12.15 -13.48 -19.17
CA GLY A 302 -11.62 -13.82 -17.85
C GLY A 302 -10.14 -14.19 -17.88
N ARG A 303 -9.73 -15.01 -18.87
CA ARG A 303 -8.31 -15.35 -19.10
C ARG A 303 -7.49 -14.12 -19.46
N GLU A 304 -8.03 -13.26 -20.32
CA GLU A 304 -7.38 -12.00 -20.71
C GLU A 304 -7.21 -11.06 -19.51
N LEU A 305 -8.21 -10.97 -18.62
CA LEU A 305 -8.09 -10.17 -17.39
C LEU A 305 -7.04 -10.73 -16.41
N ARG A 306 -6.79 -12.03 -16.44
CA ARG A 306 -5.82 -12.71 -15.57
C ARG A 306 -4.37 -12.56 -16.06
N LEU A 307 -4.16 -12.34 -17.36
CA LEU A 307 -2.86 -12.12 -18.01
C LEU A 307 -2.35 -10.70 -17.76
#